data_AF-A0A8T3M8X3-F1
#
_entry.id   AF-A0A8T3M8X3-F1
#
_cell.length_a   1.000
_cell.length_b   1.000
_cell.length_c   1.000
_cell.angle_alpha   90.00
_cell.angle_beta   90.00
_cell.angle_gamma   90.00
#
_symmetry.space_group_name_H-M   'P 1'
#
loop_
_entity.id
_entity.type
_entity.pdbx_description
1 polymer ?
#
loop_
_entity_poly.entity_id
_entity_poly.type
_entity_poly.pdbx_seq_one_letter_code
_entity_poly.pdbx_strand_id
1 'polypeptide(L)' 'MTGPGIPHERRPLVERIGMAAVAAVLATLFGGVAVAAWLGGEMFLAVMGAIGCLMTAWVGALTLFRG' A
#
# COMPACT_ATOMS: atom_id res chain seq x y z
N MET A 1 -37.05 -8.08 12.85
CA MET A 1 -36.26 -6.86 13.07
C MET A 1 -35.27 -7.17 14.18
N THR A 2 -34.15 -7.84 13.90
CA THR A 2 -33.28 -8.36 14.96
C THR A 2 -31.83 -8.46 14.50
N GLY A 3 -31.01 -7.63 15.11
CA GLY A 3 -29.56 -7.70 15.18
C GLY A 3 -29.13 -6.53 16.06
N PRO A 4 -28.61 -6.74 17.29
CA PRO A 4 -28.06 -5.65 18.10
C PRO A 4 -27.03 -4.93 17.24
N GLY A 5 -27.18 -3.61 17.09
CA GLY A 5 -26.29 -2.80 16.28
C GLY A 5 -24.88 -2.98 16.81
N ILE A 6 -24.09 -3.82 16.14
CA ILE A 6 -22.68 -4.00 16.46
C ILE A 6 -22.08 -2.60 16.37
N PRO A 7 -21.53 -2.05 17.46
CA PRO A 7 -20.82 -0.79 17.39
C PRO A 7 -19.81 -0.95 16.26
N HIS A 8 -19.92 -0.13 15.21
CA HIS A 8 -18.81 0.03 14.29
C HIS A 8 -17.70 0.70 15.13
N GLU A 9 -16.92 -0.13 15.81
CA GLU A 9 -15.70 0.26 16.52
C GLU A 9 -14.88 0.99 15.46
N ARG A 10 -14.82 2.33 15.55
CA ARG A 10 -13.99 3.13 14.65
C ARG A 10 -12.59 2.56 14.78
N ARG A 11 -12.06 1.97 13.70
CA ARG A 11 -10.71 1.40 13.70
C ARG A 11 -9.76 2.44 14.30
N PRO A 12 -9.04 2.11 15.38
CA PRO A 12 -8.26 3.08 16.12
C PRO A 12 -7.24 3.73 15.18
N LEU A 13 -7.06 5.05 15.29
CA LEU A 13 -6.19 5.84 14.41
C LEU A 13 -4.75 5.30 14.36
N VAL A 14 -4.29 4.68 15.45
CA VAL A 14 -3.01 3.96 15.54
C VAL A 14 -2.90 2.82 14.53
N GLU A 15 -3.96 2.01 14.37
CA GLU A 15 -3.96 0.88 13.45
C GLU A 15 -4.00 1.35 11.99
N ARG A 16 -4.63 2.51 11.73
CA ARG A 16 -4.56 3.20 10.42
C ARG A 16 -3.16 3.71 10.09
N ILE A 17 -2.49 4.38 11.05
CA ILE A 17 -1.12 4.87 10.86
C ILE A 17 -0.16 3.69 10.67
N GLY A 18 -0.34 2.61 11.41
CA GLY A 18 0.42 1.36 11.23
C GLY A 18 0.26 0.78 9.83
N MET A 19 -0.96 0.67 9.31
CA MET A 19 -1.19 0.18 7.94
C MET A 19 -0.65 1.13 6.87
N ALA A 20 -0.73 2.45 7.07
CA ALA A 20 -0.14 3.43 6.16
C ALA A 20 1.40 3.34 6.15
N ALA A 21 2.04 3.12 7.29
CA ALA A 21 3.49 2.96 7.39
C ALA A 21 3.96 1.69 6.66
N VAL A 22 3.26 0.55 6.84
CA VAL A 22 3.57 -0.69 6.12
C VAL A 22 3.42 -0.50 4.61
N ALA A 23 2.35 0.18 4.16
CA ALA A 23 2.17 0.49 2.75
C ALA A 23 3.33 1.35 2.19
N ALA A 24 3.82 2.33 2.95
CA ALA A 24 4.97 3.14 2.55
C ALA A 24 6.26 2.31 2.42
N VAL A 25 6.52 1.40 3.36
CA VAL A 25 7.69 0.50 3.31
C VAL A 25 7.62 -0.40 2.09
N LEU A 26 6.47 -1.04 1.84
CA LEU A 26 6.28 -1.92 0.69
C LEU A 26 6.38 -1.17 -0.64
N ALA A 27 5.84 0.05 -0.73
CA ALA A 27 5.98 0.89 -1.91
C ALA A 27 7.45 1.25 -2.18
N THR A 28 8.22 1.58 -1.14
CA THR A 28 9.65 1.88 -1.25
C THR A 28 10.44 0.67 -1.73
N LEU A 29 10.16 -0.52 -1.19
CA LEU A 29 10.80 -1.77 -1.61
C LEU A 29 10.49 -2.10 -3.08
N PHE A 30 9.22 -1.97 -3.50
CA PHE A 30 8.80 -2.21 -4.88
C PHE A 30 9.43 -1.20 -5.85
N GLY A 31 9.50 0.07 -5.47
CA GLY A 31 10.19 1.11 -6.24
C GLY A 31 11.69 0.82 -6.38
N GLY A 32 12.35 0.39 -5.29
CA GLY A 32 13.75 -0.01 -5.30
C GLY A 32 14.03 -1.18 -6.25
N VAL A 33 13.17 -2.21 -6.23
CA VAL A 33 13.26 -3.33 -7.18
C VAL A 33 13.04 -2.88 -8.62
N ALA A 34 12.07 -2.00 -8.87
CA ALA A 34 11.82 -1.48 -10.21
C ALA A 34 13.03 -0.72 -10.76
N VAL A 35 13.67 0.13 -9.95
CA VAL A 35 14.90 0.86 -10.33
C VAL A 35 16.06 -0.10 -10.56
N ALA A 36 16.25 -1.09 -9.70
CA ALA A 36 17.30 -2.10 -9.84
C ALA A 36 17.11 -2.95 -11.11
N ALA A 37 15.89 -3.38 -11.41
CA ALA A 37 15.56 -4.15 -12.61
C ALA A 37 15.73 -3.32 -13.89
N TRP A 38 15.45 -2.01 -13.84
CA TRP A 38 15.68 -1.10 -14.96
C TRP A 38 17.17 -0.94 -15.27
N LEU A 39 18.03 -0.93 -14.23
CA LEU A 39 19.48 -0.92 -14.38
C LEU A 39 20.05 -2.27 -14.83
N GLY A 40 19.40 -3.39 -14.49
CA GLY A 40 19.79 -4.74 -14.91
C GLY A 40 19.48 -5.07 -16.37
N GLY A 41 18.51 -4.38 -16.98
CA GLY A 41 18.08 -4.59 -18.37
C GLY A 41 16.83 -5.47 -18.51
N GLU A 42 16.30 -6.00 -17.41
CA GLU A 42 15.05 -6.77 -17.40
C GLU A 42 13.80 -5.87 -17.42
N MET A 43 13.47 -5.38 -18.62
CA MET A 43 12.32 -4.49 -18.86
C MET A 43 10.99 -5.06 -18.33
N PHE A 44 10.77 -6.38 -18.43
CA PHE A 44 9.55 -7.00 -17.95
C PHE A 44 9.41 -6.93 -16.42
N LEU A 45 10.48 -7.24 -15.69
CA LEU A 45 10.53 -7.14 -14.24
C LEU A 45 10.43 -5.68 -13.78
N ALA A 46 11.07 -4.77 -14.50
CA ALA A 46 10.99 -3.34 -14.21
C ALA A 46 9.55 -2.80 -14.35
N VAL A 47 8.84 -3.19 -15.41
CA VAL A 47 7.44 -2.76 -15.63
C VAL A 47 6.49 -3.39 -14.62
N MET A 48 6.61 -4.70 -14.37
CA MET A 48 5.77 -5.37 -13.36
C MET A 48 6.04 -4.83 -11.94
N GLY A 49 7.31 -4.55 -11.63
CA GLY A 49 7.72 -3.87 -10.40
C GLY A 49 7.14 -2.45 -10.30
N ALA A 50 7.21 -1.66 -11.37
CA ALA A 50 6.65 -0.31 -11.39
C ALA A 50 5.12 -0.32 -11.17
N ILE A 51 4.41 -1.25 -11.80
CA ILE A 51 2.95 -1.41 -11.63
C ILE A 51 2.62 -1.79 -10.17
N GLY A 52 3.33 -2.75 -9.60
CA GLY A 52 3.18 -3.14 -8.19
C GLY A 52 3.43 -1.96 -7.25
N CYS A 53 4.51 -1.19 -7.49
CA CYS A 53 4.82 0.02 -6.74
C CYS A 53 3.68 1.04 -6.79
N LEU A 54 3.13 1.30 -7.98
CA LEU A 54 2.06 2.27 -8.17
C LEU A 54 0.78 1.85 -7.44
N MET A 55 0.42 0.55 -7.51
CA MET A 55 -0.73 0.01 -6.77
C MET A 55 -0.53 0.13 -5.26
N THR A 56 0.66 -0.20 -4.73
CA THR A 56 0.94 -0.08 -3.29
C THR A 56 0.96 1.36 -2.81
N ALA A 57 1.57 2.27 -3.58
CA ALA A 57 1.57 3.70 -3.28
C ALA A 57 0.15 4.28 -3.31
N TRP A 58 -0.66 3.88 -4.28
CA TRP A 58 -2.05 4.31 -4.42
C TRP A 58 -2.94 3.82 -3.28
N VAL A 59 -2.83 2.53 -2.92
CA VAL A 59 -3.55 1.96 -1.77
C VAL A 59 -3.11 2.64 -0.47
N GLY A 60 -1.81 2.81 -0.25
CA GLY A 60 -1.28 3.52 0.92
C GLY A 60 -1.77 4.97 1.02
N ALA A 61 -1.79 5.70 -0.10
CA ALA A 61 -2.34 7.05 -0.16
C ALA A 61 -3.86 7.07 0.15
N LEU A 62 -4.63 6.12 -0.40
CA LEU A 62 -6.05 5.98 -0.10
C LEU A 62 -6.31 5.62 1.37
N THR A 63 -5.44 4.81 2.00
CA THR A 63 -5.50 4.52 3.44
C THR A 63 -5.26 5.76 4.28
N LEU A 64 -4.39 6.67 3.83
CA LEU A 64 -4.11 7.95 4.50
C LEU A 64 -5.24 8.98 4.29
N PHE A 65 -5.78 9.11 3.07
CA PHE A 65 -6.82 10.10 2.70
C PHE A 65 -8.24 9.69 3.08
N ARG A 66 -8.57 8.38 3.10
CA ARG A 66 -9.83 7.86 3.65
C ARG A 66 -9.70 7.59 5.16
N GLY A 67 -8.56 7.98 5.73
CA GLY A 67 -8.30 8.13 7.16
C GLY A 67 -9.14 9.25 7.74
#